data_AF-A0A3R7W8F4-F1
#
_entry.id   AF-A0A3R7W8F4-F1
#
_cell.length_a   1.000
_cell.length_b   1.000
_cell.length_c   1.000
_cell.angle_alpha   90.00
_cell.angle_beta   90.00
_cell.angle_gamma   90.00
#
_symmetry.space_group_name_H-M   'P 1'
#
loop_
_entity.id
_entity.type
_entity.pdbx_description
1 polymer ?
#
loop_
_entity_poly.entity_id
_entity_poly.type
_entity_poly.pdbx_seq_one_letter_code
_entity_poly.pdbx_strand_id
1 'polypeptide(L)'
;MAACFEKEMYPGEIPEYFICPISMEIMQDPVTTPNGVSYERRCLENHLQRNGEIDPLTRKQLTVDMLRPNKSLCAAIEDYLKKNVWALEY
;
A
#
# COMPACT_ATOMS: atom_id res chain seq x y z
N MET A 1 -36.25 -11.82 -17.27
CA MET A 1 -35.06 -11.16 -17.87
C MET A 1 -34.69 -10.01 -16.95
N ALA A 2 -33.85 -10.26 -15.96
CA ALA A 2 -33.22 -9.18 -15.20
C ALA A 2 -31.99 -8.75 -16.00
N ALA A 3 -31.94 -7.48 -16.35
CA ALA A 3 -30.90 -6.89 -17.17
C ALA A 3 -29.52 -7.21 -16.58
N CYS A 4 -28.63 -7.72 -17.44
CA CYS A 4 -27.20 -7.73 -17.19
C CYS A 4 -26.80 -6.30 -16.86
N PHE A 5 -26.51 -6.02 -15.59
CA PHE A 5 -25.96 -4.74 -15.17
C PHE A 5 -24.64 -4.57 -15.92
N GLU A 6 -24.62 -3.61 -16.85
CA GLU A 6 -23.44 -3.12 -17.54
C GLU A 6 -22.43 -2.65 -16.49
N LYS A 7 -21.51 -3.55 -16.12
CA LYS A 7 -20.37 -3.29 -15.25
C LYS A 7 -19.24 -2.66 -16.06
N GLU A 8 -19.59 -1.72 -16.92
CA GLU A 8 -18.68 -0.93 -17.72
C GLU A 8 -18.86 0.52 -17.28
N MET A 9 -17.76 1.19 -16.94
CA MET A 9 -17.67 2.63 -16.68
C MET A 9 -17.76 3.11 -15.22
N TYR A 10 -17.09 2.41 -14.31
CA TYR A 10 -16.32 3.09 -13.27
C TYR A 10 -14.95 2.39 -13.20
N PRO A 11 -13.81 3.11 -13.27
CA PRO A 11 -12.57 2.52 -12.78
C PRO A 11 -12.87 2.07 -11.35
N GLY A 12 -12.62 0.80 -11.03
CA GLY A 12 -12.84 0.32 -9.67
C GLY A 12 -12.12 1.22 -8.67
N GLU A 13 -12.53 1.25 -7.42
CA GLU A 13 -11.68 1.90 -6.42
C GLU A 13 -10.46 1.00 -6.18
N ILE A 14 -9.26 1.59 -6.11
CA ILE A 14 -8.07 0.84 -5.72
C ILE A 14 -8.28 0.37 -4.29
N PRO A 15 -8.13 -0.93 -4.00
CA PRO A 15 -8.31 -1.42 -2.65
C PRO A 15 -7.38 -0.70 -1.67
N GLU A 16 -7.93 -0.23 -0.55
CA GLU A 16 -7.20 0.58 0.45
C GLU A 16 -5.94 -0.12 0.99
N TYR A 17 -5.94 -1.46 1.02
CA TYR A 17 -4.81 -2.26 1.48
C TYR A 17 -3.62 -2.29 0.49
N PHE A 18 -3.77 -1.73 -0.71
CA PHE A 18 -2.67 -1.46 -1.64
C PHE A 18 -2.09 -0.06 -1.51
N ILE A 19 -2.77 0.82 -0.78
CA ILE A 19 -2.39 2.23 -0.62
C ILE A 19 -1.49 2.40 0.59
N CYS A 20 -0.39 3.13 0.42
CA CYS A 20 0.50 3.50 1.49
C CYS A 20 -0.18 4.52 2.42
N PRO A 21 -0.27 4.28 3.74
CA PRO A 21 -0.91 5.22 4.68
C PRO A 21 -0.19 6.57 4.84
N ILE A 22 1.04 6.69 4.32
CA ILE A 22 1.83 7.94 4.39
C ILE A 22 1.71 8.74 3.09
N SER A 23 1.98 8.11 1.94
CA SER A 23 1.94 8.81 0.65
C SER A 23 0.55 8.90 0.04
N MET A 24 -0.39 8.06 0.49
CA MET A 24 -1.72 7.90 -0.13
C MET A 24 -1.66 7.44 -1.59
N GLU A 25 -0.55 6.80 -1.98
CA GLU A 25 -0.29 6.24 -3.31
C GLU A 25 -0.17 4.71 -3.24
N ILE A 26 -0.28 4.04 -4.39
CA ILE A 26 -0.08 2.59 -4.50
C ILE A 26 1.36 2.22 -4.07
N MET A 27 1.49 1.24 -3.19
CA MET A 27 2.79 0.75 -2.75
C MET A 27 3.51 0.00 -3.89
N GLN A 28 4.76 0.38 -4.15
CA GLN A 28 5.65 -0.33 -5.08
C GLN A 28 6.56 -1.30 -4.33
N ASP A 29 7.09 -0.87 -3.18
CA ASP A 29 7.93 -1.68 -2.31
C ASP A 29 7.35 -1.72 -0.89
N PRO A 30 6.26 -2.49 -0.68
CA PRO A 30 5.60 -2.57 0.62
C PRO A 30 6.50 -3.21 1.67
N VAL A 31 6.67 -2.53 2.80
CA VAL A 31 7.32 -3.03 4.02
C VAL A 31 6.33 -3.07 5.17
N THR A 32 6.32 -4.18 5.90
CA THR A 32 5.44 -4.41 7.04
C THR A 32 6.16 -4.12 8.34
N THR A 33 5.49 -3.37 9.23
CA THR A 33 5.94 -3.13 10.60
C THR A 33 5.57 -4.31 11.51
N PRO A 34 6.17 -4.45 12.70
CA PRO A 34 5.76 -5.46 13.67
C PRO A 34 4.29 -5.39 14.09
N ASN A 35 3.64 -4.23 13.87
CA ASN A 35 2.22 -4.02 14.13
C ASN A 35 1.31 -4.56 13.01
N GLY A 36 1.86 -5.13 11.93
CA GLY A 36 1.11 -5.70 10.82
C GLY A 36 0.65 -4.70 9.76
N VAL A 37 1.04 -3.44 9.87
CA VAL A 37 0.71 -2.40 8.89
C VAL A 37 1.79 -2.35 7.82
N SER A 38 1.39 -2.23 6.56
CA SER A 38 2.31 -2.09 5.43
C SER A 38 2.38 -0.64 4.94
N TYR A 39 3.57 -0.20 4.61
CA TYR A 39 3.86 1.13 4.09
C TYR A 39 4.76 1.02 2.86
N GLU A 40 4.79 2.05 2.01
CA GLU A 40 5.86 2.21 1.03
C GLU A 40 7.18 2.43 1.76
N ARG A 41 8.21 1.65 1.41
CA ARG A 41 9.51 1.67 2.11
C ARG A 41 10.07 3.08 2.20
N ARG A 42 10.16 3.78 1.06
CA ARG A 42 10.76 5.11 1.00
C ARG A 42 10.03 6.09 1.92
N CYS A 43 8.70 6.00 1.97
CA CYS A 43 7.89 6.88 2.81
C CYS A 43 8.14 6.62 4.29
N LEU A 44 8.19 5.34 4.68
CA LEU A 44 8.43 4.96 6.07
C LEU A 44 9.86 5.29 6.52
N GLU A 45 10.88 5.00 5.72
CA GLU A 45 12.27 5.35 6.04
C GLU A 45 12.45 6.87 6.21
N ASN A 46 11.86 7.67 5.31
CA ASN A 46 11.86 9.12 5.43
C ASN A 46 11.12 9.60 6.70
N HIS A 47 10.02 8.95 7.06
CA HIS A 47 9.30 9.25 8.29
C HIS A 47 10.17 9.00 9.52
N LEU A 48 10.81 7.83 9.60
CA LEU A 48 11.68 7.46 10.71
C LEU A 48 12.88 8.40 10.84
N GLN A 49 13.44 8.85 9.71
CA GLN A 49 14.53 9.81 9.70
C GLN A 49 14.12 11.20 10.20
N ARG A 50 12.92 11.67 9.84
CA ARG A 50 12.46 13.05 10.13
C ARG A 50 11.78 13.19 11.49
N ASN A 51 11.01 12.19 11.90
CA ASN A 51 10.14 12.24 13.07
C ASN A 51 10.65 11.37 14.23
N GLY A 52 11.77 10.67 14.04
CA GLY A 52 12.33 9.70 14.97
C GLY A 52 11.80 8.30 14.75
N GLU A 53 12.36 7.35 15.51
CA GLU A 53 12.08 5.91 15.42
C GLU A 53 10.70 5.55 16.02
N ILE A 54 9.65 6.13 15.43
CA ILE A 54 8.26 5.98 15.85
C ILE A 54 7.38 5.55 14.67
N ASP A 55 6.47 4.63 14.95
CA ASP A 55 5.45 4.18 13.99
C ASP A 55 4.45 5.31 13.72
N PRO A 56 4.17 5.66 12.44
CA PRO A 56 3.30 6.79 12.10
C PRO A 56 1.89 6.67 12.65
N LEU A 57 1.37 5.43 12.76
CA LEU A 57 -0.01 5.16 13.15
C LEU A 57 -0.13 4.90 14.64
N THR A 58 0.68 3.98 15.16
CA THR A 58 0.57 3.49 16.55
C THR A 58 1.42 4.30 17.53
N ARG A 59 2.33 5.14 17.05
CA ARG A 59 3.28 5.93 17.86
C ARG A 59 4.18 5.08 18.77
N LYS A 60 4.29 3.78 18.52
CA LYS A 60 5.21 2.87 19.21
C LYS A 60 6.60 2.98 18.60
N GLN A 61 7.62 2.53 19.35
CA GLN A 61 8.98 2.47 18.85
C GLN A 61 9.05 1.59 17.59
N LEU A 62 9.66 2.13 16.54
CA LEU A 62 9.83 1.47 15.25
C LEU A 62 11.16 1.86 14.65
N THR A 63 12.05 0.88 14.49
CA THR A 63 13.37 1.06 13.88
C THR A 63 13.38 0.45 12.48
N VAL A 64 14.34 0.84 11.63
CA VAL A 64 14.44 0.35 10.24
C VAL A 64 14.71 -1.17 10.20
N ASP A 65 15.45 -1.69 11.16
CA ASP A 65 15.75 -3.13 11.32
C ASP A 65 14.52 -3.98 11.70
N MET A 66 13.44 -3.37 12.21
CA MET A 66 12.18 -4.05 12.47
C MET A 66 11.33 -4.23 11.22
N LEU A 67 11.65 -3.52 10.13
CA LEU A 67 10.87 -3.60 8.89
C LEU A 67 11.08 -4.94 8.20
N ARG A 68 10.01 -5.49 7.64
CA ARG A 68 10.04 -6.74 6.88
C ARG A 68 9.48 -6.49 5.48
N PRO A 69 10.19 -6.85 4.40
CA PRO A 69 9.66 -6.70 3.05
C PRO A 69 8.45 -7.61 2.85
N ASN A 70 7.35 -7.05 2.35
CA ASN A 70 6.12 -7.78 2.10
C ASN A 70 6.01 -8.19 0.63
N LYS A 71 6.75 -9.24 0.27
CA LYS A 71 6.78 -9.76 -1.11
C LYS A 71 5.42 -10.25 -1.60
N SER A 72 4.60 -10.79 -0.70
CA SER A 72 3.25 -11.27 -1.04
C SER A 72 2.33 -10.11 -1.44
N LEU A 73 2.39 -9.01 -0.70
CA LEU A 73 1.63 -7.81 -1.03
C LEU A 73 2.13 -7.16 -2.32
N CYS A 74 3.44 -7.09 -2.52
CA CYS A 74 4.05 -6.62 -3.76
C CYS A 74 3.51 -7.42 -4.96
N ALA A 75 3.56 -8.76 -4.91
CA ALA A 75 3.05 -9.62 -5.97
C ALA A 75 1.53 -9.47 -6.19
N ALA A 76 0.75 -9.26 -5.13
CA ALA A 76 -0.69 -9.02 -5.22
C ALA A 76 -1.01 -7.68 -5.90
N ILE A 77 -0.25 -6.63 -5.58
CA ILE A 77 -0.37 -5.31 -6.22
C ILE A 77 0.00 -5.43 -7.70
N GLU A 78 1.10 -6.10 -8.03
CA GLU A 78 1.51 -6.30 -9.43
C GLU A 78 0.46 -7.08 -10.23
N ASP A 79 -0.11 -8.14 -9.67
CA ASP A 79 -1.20 -8.89 -10.30
C ASP A 79 -2.46 -8.04 -10.49
N TYR A 80 -2.79 -7.22 -9.48
CA TYR A 80 -3.92 -6.28 -9.56
C TYR A 80 -3.72 -5.25 -10.67
N LEU A 81 -2.55 -4.61 -10.74
CA LEU A 81 -2.23 -3.60 -11.76
C LEU A 81 -2.22 -4.19 -13.17
N LYS A 82 -1.78 -5.44 -13.35
CA LYS A 82 -1.85 -6.14 -14.64
C LYS A 82 -3.28 -6.36 -15.11
N LYS A 83 -4.21 -6.62 -14.18
CA LYS A 83 -5.64 -6.82 -14.48
C LYS A 83 -6.40 -5.49 -14.61
N ASN A 84 -5.87 -4.43 -14.01
CA ASN A 84 -6.50 -3.12 -13.91
C ASN A 84 -5.53 -2.05 -14.43
N VAL A 85 -5.30 -2.05 -15.75
CA VAL A 85 -4.36 -1.11 -16.40
C VAL A 85 -4.74 0.35 -16.13
N TRP A 86 -6.03 0.65 -15.94
CA TRP A 86 -6.53 1.98 -15.57
C TRP A 86 -5.96 2.49 -14.24
N ALA A 87 -5.49 1.62 -13.34
CA ALA A 87 -4.93 1.98 -12.05
C ALA A 87 -3.45 2.42 -12.11
N LEU A 88 -2.79 2.27 -13.27
CA LEU A 88 -1.40 2.74 -13.46
C LEU A 88 -1.30 4.26 -13.61
N GLU A 89 -2.40 4.94 -13.89
CA GLU A 89 -2.45 6.40 -14.04
C GLU A 89 -2.78 7.14 -12.72
N TYR A 90 -2.84 6.42 -11.60
CA TYR A 90 -3.18 6.94 -10.27
C TYR A 90 -1.96 7.37 -9.46
#